data_AF-A0AAQ4F1L5-F1
#
_entry.id   AF-A0AAQ4F1L5-F1
#
_cell.length_a   1.000
_cell.length_b   1.000
_cell.length_c   1.000
_cell.angle_alpha   90.00
_cell.angle_beta   90.00
_cell.angle_gamma   90.00
#
_symmetry.space_group_name_H-M   'P 1'
#
loop_
_entity.id
_entity.type
_entity.pdbx_description
1 polymer ?
#
loop_
_entity_poly.entity_id
_entity_poly.type
_entity_poly.pdbx_seq_one_letter_code
_entity_poly.pdbx_strand_id
1 'polypeptide(L)'
;MHSKREVPTLDSVLKAVNEDDDLPNFKKTTLWRLMKDVGFTFEKRKRNLALIERSDMFAWRRRYLRVIKELRRRQVHHLPR
;
A
#
# COMPACT_ATOMS: atom_id res chain seq x y z
N MET A 1 1.74 20.90 5.64
CA MET A 1 2.64 20.21 6.57
C MET A 1 3.31 19.07 5.81
N HIS A 2 4.60 19.17 5.50
CA HIS A 2 5.32 18.11 4.77
C HIS A 2 5.68 16.98 5.72
N SER A 3 5.09 15.81 5.50
CA SER A 3 5.30 14.60 6.28
C SER A 3 6.79 14.26 6.37
N LYS A 4 7.30 14.16 7.60
CA LYS A 4 8.61 13.55 7.87
C LYS A 4 8.64 12.20 7.16
N ARG A 5 9.71 11.92 6.43
CA ARG A 5 9.99 10.68 5.70
C ARG A 5 10.22 9.49 6.65
N GLU A 6 9.37 9.34 7.65
CA GLU A 6 9.39 8.24 8.60
C GLU A 6 8.42 7.17 8.11
N VAL A 7 8.91 5.93 8.03
CA VAL A 7 8.07 4.80 7.65
C VAL A 7 6.96 4.67 8.70
N PRO A 8 5.67 4.72 8.31
CA PRO A 8 4.58 4.71 9.27
C PRO A 8 4.59 3.42 10.09
N THR A 9 4.24 3.57 11.37
CA THR A 9 4.08 2.45 12.30
C THR A 9 2.60 2.08 12.42
N LEU A 10 2.32 0.88 12.94
CA LEU A 10 0.95 0.48 13.22
C LEU A 10 0.23 1.49 14.13
N ASP A 11 0.92 2.04 15.13
CA ASP A 11 0.34 3.00 16.06
C ASP A 11 0.06 4.36 15.40
N SER A 12 0.94 4.84 14.52
CA SER A 12 0.68 6.09 13.81
C SER A 12 -0.49 5.95 12.83
N VAL A 13 -0.62 4.80 12.16
CA VAL A 13 -1.76 4.53 11.27
C VAL A 13 -3.05 4.37 12.07
N LEU A 14 -3.01 3.63 13.18
CA LEU A 14 -4.18 3.47 14.05
C LEU A 14 -4.72 4.82 14.54
N LYS A 15 -3.81 5.70 14.97
CA LYS A 15 -4.16 7.06 15.38
C LYS A 15 -4.80 7.82 14.23
N ALA A 16 -4.14 7.88 13.07
CA ALA A 16 -4.64 8.64 11.92
C ALA A 16 -6.01 8.15 11.43
N VAL A 17 -6.24 6.83 11.42
CA VAL A 17 -7.51 6.24 10.98
C VAL A 17 -8.64 6.51 11.99
N ASN A 18 -8.34 6.47 13.29
CA ASN A 18 -9.33 6.71 14.33
C ASN A 18 -9.62 8.21 14.56
N GLU A 19 -8.75 9.10 14.08
CA GLU A 19 -8.96 10.56 14.08
C GLU A 19 -9.74 11.04 12.85
N ASP A 20 -9.96 10.18 11.86
CA ASP A 20 -10.70 10.49 10.64
C ASP A 20 -12.18 10.13 10.84
N ASP A 21 -13.05 11.15 10.86
CA ASP A 21 -14.48 10.98 11.11
C ASP A 21 -15.20 10.17 10.00
N ASP A 22 -14.61 10.08 8.80
CA ASP A 22 -15.16 9.29 7.69
C ASP A 22 -14.83 7.79 7.83
N LEU A 23 -13.99 7.40 8.78
CA LEU A 23 -13.55 6.03 8.99
C LEU A 23 -14.05 5.47 10.34
N PRO A 24 -14.37 4.16 10.41
CA PRO A 24 -14.76 3.55 11.66
C PRO A 24 -13.55 3.41 12.60
N ASN A 25 -13.80 3.51 13.90
CA ASN A 25 -12.78 3.26 14.90
C ASN A 25 -12.32 1.79 14.91
N PHE A 26 -11.00 1.58 14.76
CA PHE A 26 -10.39 0.26 14.81
C PHE A 26 -9.70 0.01 16.15
N LYS A 27 -9.67 -1.26 16.54
CA LYS A 27 -8.71 -1.77 17.53
C LYS A 27 -7.39 -2.10 16.84
N LYS A 28 -6.27 -1.95 17.56
CA LYS A 28 -4.91 -2.21 17.05
C LYS A 28 -4.76 -3.59 16.39
N THR A 29 -5.33 -4.63 17.00
CA THR A 29 -5.27 -6.02 16.48
C THR A 29 -6.10 -6.20 15.21
N THR A 30 -7.26 -5.55 15.12
CA THR A 30 -8.11 -5.55 13.92
C THR A 30 -7.40 -4.86 12.76
N LEU A 31 -6.87 -3.67 12.99
CA LEU A 31 -6.10 -2.94 11.98
C LEU A 31 -4.89 -3.76 11.49
N TRP A 32 -4.16 -4.40 12.41
CA TRP A 32 -3.03 -5.26 12.03
C TRP A 32 -3.41 -6.42 11.12
N ARG A 33 -4.56 -7.08 11.37
CA ARG A 33 -5.07 -8.15 10.50
C ARG A 33 -5.47 -7.60 9.13
N LEU A 34 -6.25 -6.51 9.11
CA LEU A 34 -6.66 -5.87 7.86
C LEU A 34 -5.47 -5.47 6.99
N MET A 35 -4.44 -4.87 7.59
CA MET A 35 -3.24 -4.49 6.87
C MET A 35 -2.52 -5.71 6.28
N LYS A 36 -2.49 -6.84 6.99
CA LYS A 36 -1.96 -8.10 6.44
C LYS A 36 -2.79 -8.65 5.29
N ASP A 37 -4.11 -8.59 5.40
CA ASP A 37 -5.03 -9.09 4.38
C ASP A 37 -4.91 -8.28 3.07
N VAL A 38 -4.70 -6.96 3.18
CA VAL A 38 -4.45 -6.06 2.04
C VAL A 38 -3.02 -6.22 1.46
N GLY A 39 -2.16 -7.00 2.11
CA GLY A 39 -0.81 -7.28 1.61
C GLY A 39 0.28 -6.34 2.15
N PHE A 40 0.06 -5.69 3.29
CA PHE A 40 1.13 -5.03 4.03
C PHE A 40 1.78 -5.99 5.03
N THR A 41 3.06 -5.73 5.29
CA THR A 41 3.84 -6.45 6.30
C THR A 41 4.45 -5.47 7.27
N PHE A 42 4.67 -5.94 8.50
CA PHE A 42 5.28 -5.16 9.56
C PHE A 42 6.66 -5.73 9.85
N GLU A 43 7.71 -4.99 9.51
CA GLU A 43 9.09 -5.40 9.78
C GLU A 43 9.59 -4.73 11.07
N LYS A 44 10.18 -5.52 11.98
CA LYS A 44 10.74 -4.99 13.23
C LYS A 44 11.97 -4.13 12.93
N ARG A 45 11.88 -2.82 13.17
CA ARG A 45 13.01 -1.89 13.23
C ARG A 45 13.25 -1.47 14.67
N LYS A 46 14.26 -2.06 15.34
CA LYS A 46 14.67 -1.75 16.73
C LYS A 46 13.48 -1.71 17.72
N ARG A 47 12.82 -0.55 17.88
CA ARG A 47 11.68 -0.32 18.79
C ARG A 47 10.31 -0.19 18.10
N ASN A 48 10.24 -0.12 16.77
CA ASN A 48 9.01 0.14 16.01
C ASN A 48 8.80 -0.88 14.90
N LEU A 49 7.53 -1.17 14.57
CA LEU A 49 7.14 -1.97 13.40
C LEU A 49 6.95 -1.04 12.21
N ALA A 50 7.80 -1.16 11.18
CA ALA A 50 7.69 -0.41 9.94
C ALA A 50 6.67 -1.09 9.01
N LEU A 51 5.67 -0.34 8.53
CA LEU A 51 4.72 -0.83 7.54
C LEU A 51 5.35 -0.80 6.13
N ILE A 52 5.47 -1.96 5.50
CA ILE A 52 6.08 -2.11 4.18
C ILE A 52 5.14 -2.96 3.33
N GLU A 53 4.86 -2.52 2.10
CA GLU A 53 4.16 -3.34 1.10
C GLU A 53 4.95 -4.63 0.84
N ARG A 54 4.26 -5.77 0.72
CA ARG A 54 4.90 -7.06 0.49
C ARG A 54 5.64 -7.06 -0.85
N SER A 55 6.88 -7.56 -0.87
CA SER A 55 7.80 -7.43 -2.01
C SER A 55 7.30 -8.08 -3.31
N ASP A 56 6.45 -9.11 -3.18
CA ASP A 56 5.75 -9.79 -4.26
C ASP A 56 4.63 -8.93 -4.88
N MET A 57 3.93 -8.12 -4.08
CA MET A 57 2.91 -7.18 -4.57
C MET A 57 3.53 -6.13 -5.51
N PHE A 58 4.75 -5.67 -5.22
CA PHE A 58 5.52 -4.80 -6.13
C PHE A 58 5.88 -5.48 -7.44
N ALA A 59 6.22 -6.78 -7.41
CA ALA A 59 6.53 -7.52 -8.62
C ALA A 59 5.29 -7.69 -9.50
N TRP A 60 4.14 -8.01 -8.88
CA TRP A 60 2.86 -8.12 -9.58
C TRP A 60 2.40 -6.80 -10.17
N ARG A 61 2.47 -5.69 -9.42
CA ARG A 61 2.11 -4.35 -9.92
C ARG A 61 2.98 -3.94 -11.10
N ARG A 62 4.30 -4.15 -11.01
CA ARG A 62 5.23 -3.87 -12.13
C ARG A 62 4.94 -4.75 -13.35
N ARG A 63 4.57 -6.02 -13.16
CA ARG A 63 4.17 -6.91 -14.25
C ARG A 63 2.87 -6.46 -14.89
N TYR A 64 1.85 -6.15 -14.08
CA TYR A 64 0.55 -5.67 -14.52
C TYR A 64 0.66 -4.38 -15.35
N LEU A 65 1.42 -3.39 -14.86
CA LEU A 65 1.65 -2.14 -15.60
C LEU A 65 2.40 -2.36 -16.93
N ARG A 66 3.35 -3.30 -16.98
CA ARG A 66 4.02 -3.69 -18.24
C ARG A 66 3.01 -4.28 -19.23
N VAL A 67 2.11 -5.14 -18.78
CA VAL A 67 1.06 -5.74 -19.62
C VAL A 67 0.11 -4.67 -20.14
N ILE A 68 -0.37 -3.75 -19.30
CA ILE A 68 -1.22 -2.63 -19.75
C ILE A 68 -0.52 -1.77 -20.80
N LYS A 69 0.75 -1.44 -20.59
CA LYS A 69 1.53 -0.63 -21.54
C LYS A 69 1.65 -1.31 -22.90
N GLU A 70 1.88 -2.61 -22.91
CA GLU A 70 1.97 -3.42 -24.13
C GLU A 70 0.62 -3.52 -24.84
N LEU A 71 -0.47 -3.79 -24.11
CA LEU A 71 -1.82 -3.79 -24.65
C LEU A 71 -2.17 -2.43 -25.28
N ARG A 72 -1.85 -1.31 -24.60
CA ARG A 72 -2.11 0.03 -25.13
C ARG A 72 -1.29 0.33 -26.39
N ARG A 73 -0.04 -0.12 -26.46
CA ARG A 73 0.79 0.01 -27.68
C ARG A 73 0.21 -0.76 -28.86
N ARG A 74 -0.16 -2.03 -28.63
CA ARG A 74 -0.86 -2.85 -29.63
C ARG A 74 -2.19 -2.24 -30.01
N GLN A 75 -2.85 -1.55 -29.06
CA GLN A 75 -4.10 -0.87 -29.34
C GLN A 75 -3.94 0.35 -30.25
N VAL A 76 -2.83 1.09 -30.13
CA VAL A 76 -2.54 2.23 -31.02
C VAL A 76 -2.08 1.77 -32.41
N HIS A 77 -1.45 0.60 -32.51
CA HIS A 77 -0.86 0.11 -33.76
C HIS A 77 -1.88 -0.49 -34.77
N HIS A 78 -3.14 -0.71 -34.36
CA HIS A 78 -4.19 -1.28 -35.22
C HIS A 78 -5.20 -0.25 -35.73
N LEU A 79 -5.05 1.04 -35.38
CA LEU A 79 -5.81 2.10 -36.05
C LEU A 79 -5.06 2.53 -37.33
N PRO A 80 -5.73 2.59 -38.50
CA PRO A 80 -5.13 3.14 -39.69
C PRO A 80 -4.81 4.62 -39.46
N ARG A 81 -3.61 5.03 -39.91
CA ARG A 81 -3.18 6.43 -39.87
C ARG A 81 -3.92 7.28 -40.90
#